data_AF-A0A6L7G6D2-F1
#
_entry.id   AF-A0A6L7G6D2-F1
#
_cell.length_a   1.000
_cell.length_b   1.000
_cell.length_c   1.000
_cell.angle_alpha   90.00
_cell.angle_beta   90.00
_cell.angle_gamma   90.00
#
_symmetry.space_group_name_H-M   'P 1'
#
loop_
_entity.id
_entity.type
_entity.pdbx_description
1 polymer ?
#
loop_
_entity_poly.entity_id
_entity_poly.type
_entity_poly.pdbx_seq_one_letter_code
_entity_poly.pdbx_strand_id
1 'polypeptide(L)'
;MKIANHEGSISNQQGAVAGGNIAGRDFYHLEPKKSLVEKMLVRLQVQYDSNEKTQTTIDELARYHLRRAPDGIDGLEAKLEASGRSSYYDDAIEKKEMFAKLLEKWSLYSSAQQIFVHILAKAENEFTQVIYGQIPSRSAEEINAMVIDRIVNPIVEECGGDLMYVNHNIVQGMVYWLAEQCFIKWHHGVVKP
;
A
#
# COMPACT_ATOMS: atom_id res chain seq x y z
N MET A 1 19.16 -21.94 71.17
CA MET A 1 18.73 -21.88 69.76
C MET A 1 18.48 -20.41 69.43
N LYS A 2 19.38 -19.74 68.68
CA LYS A 2 19.24 -18.33 68.32
C LYS A 2 18.70 -18.25 66.90
N ILE A 3 17.52 -17.66 66.73
CA ILE A 3 16.93 -17.38 65.41
C ILE A 3 17.56 -16.09 64.92
N ALA A 4 18.24 -16.14 63.78
CA ALA A 4 18.79 -14.96 63.12
C ALA A 4 17.65 -14.21 62.42
N ASN A 5 17.44 -12.94 62.81
CA ASN A 5 16.53 -12.03 62.12
C ASN A 5 17.16 -11.64 60.78
N HIS A 6 16.44 -11.90 59.69
CA HIS A 6 16.84 -11.44 58.37
C HIS A 6 16.21 -10.06 58.14
N GLU A 7 17.02 -9.01 58.19
CA GLU A 7 16.59 -7.66 57.82
C GLU A 7 16.40 -7.60 56.29
N GLY A 8 15.15 -7.55 55.84
CA GLY A 8 14.83 -7.26 54.45
C GLY A 8 15.10 -5.78 54.15
N SER A 9 16.02 -5.50 53.23
CA SER A 9 16.24 -4.15 52.73
C SER A 9 15.00 -3.67 51.97
N ILE A 10 14.30 -2.68 52.53
CA ILE A 10 13.19 -1.99 51.86
C ILE A 10 13.82 -0.91 50.97
N SER A 11 13.99 -1.23 49.68
CA SER A 11 14.38 -0.24 48.67
C SER A 11 13.18 0.67 48.37
N ASN A 12 13.31 1.96 48.62
CA ASN A 12 12.34 2.98 48.21
C ASN A 12 12.95 3.85 47.09
N GLN A 13 12.11 4.32 46.17
CA GLN A 13 12.54 5.10 45.00
C GLN A 13 12.27 6.60 45.16
N GLN A 14 12.06 7.06 46.39
CA GLN A 14 11.70 8.46 46.64
C GLN A 14 12.92 9.36 46.41
N GLY A 15 12.78 10.34 45.51
CA GLY A 15 13.83 11.31 45.16
C GLY A 15 14.68 10.94 43.94
N ALA A 16 14.31 9.91 43.18
CA ALA A 16 15.00 9.57 41.95
C ALA A 16 14.75 10.63 40.86
N VAL A 17 15.82 11.22 40.33
CA VAL A 17 15.78 12.21 39.23
C VAL A 17 16.69 11.69 38.12
N ALA A 18 16.14 11.49 36.92
CA ALA A 18 16.88 11.06 35.74
C ALA A 18 16.44 11.88 34.53
N GLY A 19 17.36 12.17 33.61
CA GLY A 19 17.06 12.80 32.31
C GLY A 19 16.39 11.86 31.30
N GLY A 20 15.80 10.75 31.76
CA GLY A 20 15.21 9.66 30.99
C GLY A 20 14.33 8.76 31.87
N ASN A 21 13.96 7.57 31.39
CA ASN A 21 12.98 6.72 32.08
C ASN A 21 13.51 6.10 33.37
N ILE A 22 12.73 6.20 34.45
CA ILE A 22 12.98 5.52 35.73
C ILE A 22 12.04 4.31 35.80
N ALA A 23 12.59 3.09 35.77
CA ALA A 23 11.83 1.86 35.87
C ALA A 23 12.37 0.99 37.02
N GLY A 24 11.48 0.39 37.81
CA GLY A 24 11.84 -0.42 38.98
C GLY A 24 12.20 -1.90 38.69
N ARG A 25 12.09 -2.34 37.43
CA ARG A 25 12.55 -3.65 36.95
C ARG A 25 13.24 -3.45 35.59
N ASP A 26 12.64 -3.89 34.48
CA ASP A 26 13.18 -3.72 33.13
C ASP A 26 12.37 -2.68 32.33
N PHE A 27 13.06 -1.84 31.57
CA PHE A 27 12.46 -0.99 30.54
C PHE A 27 12.60 -1.68 29.17
N TYR A 28 11.49 -2.16 28.61
CA TYR A 28 11.49 -2.70 27.26
C TYR A 28 11.27 -1.57 26.26
N HIS A 29 12.36 -1.11 25.64
CA HIS A 29 12.28 -0.25 24.46
C HIS A 29 11.86 -1.11 23.25
N LEU A 30 10.55 -1.28 23.08
CA LEU A 30 9.96 -1.90 21.90
C LEU A 30 10.02 -0.87 20.76
N GLU A 31 11.15 -0.80 20.05
CA GLU A 31 11.18 -0.18 18.73
C GLU A 31 10.14 -0.91 17.86
N PRO A 32 9.11 -0.23 17.32
CA PRO A 32 8.17 -0.86 16.42
C PRO A 32 8.96 -1.45 15.24
N LYS A 33 8.75 -2.74 14.95
CA LYS A 33 9.39 -3.39 13.81
C LYS A 33 8.94 -2.66 12.55
N LYS A 34 9.86 -1.91 11.93
CA LYS A 34 9.56 -1.20 10.68
C LYS A 34 9.04 -2.18 9.63
N SER A 35 7.91 -1.84 9.00
CA SER A 35 7.33 -2.59 7.89
C SER A 35 8.32 -2.67 6.71
N LEU A 36 8.09 -3.61 5.79
CA LEU A 36 8.94 -3.73 4.60
C LEU A 36 8.92 -2.41 3.80
N VAL A 37 7.73 -1.83 3.60
CA VAL A 37 7.56 -0.55 2.90
C VAL A 37 8.21 0.61 3.66
N GLU A 38 8.09 0.67 4.99
CA GLU A 38 8.78 1.71 5.78
C GLU A 38 10.29 1.66 5.60
N LYS A 39 10.89 0.46 5.54
CA LYS A 39 12.32 0.31 5.25
C LYS A 39 12.67 0.80 3.85
N MET A 40 11.79 0.56 2.87
CA MET A 40 11.98 1.00 1.49
C MET A 40 11.81 2.52 1.35
N LEU A 41 10.87 3.12 2.08
CA LEU A 41 10.67 4.57 2.15
C LEU A 41 11.90 5.28 2.73
N VAL A 42 12.49 4.73 3.80
CA VAL A 42 13.74 5.26 4.36
C VAL A 42 14.88 5.20 3.33
N ARG A 43 14.99 4.10 2.57
CA ARG A 43 16.00 4.00 1.49
C ARG A 43 15.73 5.00 0.37
N LEU A 44 14.46 5.21 0.02
CA LEU A 44 14.08 6.21 -0.98
C LEU A 44 14.46 7.63 -0.53
N GLN A 45 14.30 7.97 0.75
CA GLN A 45 14.73 9.25 1.30
C GLN A 45 16.23 9.46 1.10
N VAL A 46 17.03 8.46 1.44
CA VAL A 46 18.49 8.52 1.25
C VAL A 46 18.86 8.71 -0.22
N GLN A 47 18.22 7.97 -1.14
CA GLN A 47 18.46 8.11 -2.58
C GLN A 47 18.01 9.46 -3.13
N TYR A 48 16.91 9.99 -2.62
CA TYR A 48 16.39 11.31 -3.00
C TYR A 48 17.35 12.42 -2.57
N ASP A 49 17.80 12.39 -1.31
CA ASP A 49 18.71 13.39 -0.74
C ASP A 49 20.10 13.34 -1.36
N SER A 50 20.57 12.15 -1.77
CA SER A 50 21.85 11.97 -2.48
C SER A 50 21.74 12.20 -3.99
N ASN A 51 20.53 12.42 -4.52
CA ASN A 51 20.22 12.48 -5.96
C ASN A 51 20.72 11.24 -6.74
N GLU A 52 20.75 10.08 -6.08
CA GLU A 52 21.10 8.78 -6.66
C GLU A 52 19.92 8.26 -7.49
N LYS A 53 20.03 8.44 -8.81
CA LYS A 53 19.02 8.00 -9.79
C LYS A 53 19.49 6.78 -10.55
N THR A 54 18.56 5.88 -10.85
CA THR A 54 18.76 4.77 -11.78
C THR A 54 18.13 5.09 -13.13
N GLN A 55 18.78 4.69 -14.22
CA GLN A 55 18.21 4.74 -15.58
C GLN A 55 17.47 3.45 -15.95
N THR A 56 17.54 2.42 -15.10
CA THR A 56 16.96 1.12 -15.38
C THR A 56 15.64 0.95 -14.62
N THR A 57 14.57 0.66 -15.36
CA THR A 57 13.33 0.14 -14.79
C THR A 57 13.55 -1.31 -14.36
N ILE A 58 13.22 -1.65 -13.13
CA ILE A 58 13.33 -3.03 -12.64
C ILE A 58 12.36 -3.93 -13.40
N ASP A 59 12.79 -5.16 -13.71
CA ASP A 59 12.01 -6.11 -14.54
C ASP A 59 10.60 -6.36 -14.00
N GLU A 60 10.47 -6.39 -12.67
CA GLU A 60 9.18 -6.58 -11.99
C GLU A 60 8.19 -5.43 -12.25
N LEU A 61 8.68 -4.19 -12.35
CA LEU A 61 7.85 -3.04 -12.71
C LEU A 61 7.58 -3.02 -14.22
N ALA A 62 8.59 -3.38 -15.03
CA ALA A 62 8.45 -3.50 -16.48
C ALA A 62 7.33 -4.47 -16.88
N ARG A 63 7.11 -5.55 -16.11
CA ARG A 63 5.97 -6.46 -16.29
C ARG A 63 4.64 -5.70 -16.32
N TYR A 64 4.43 -4.71 -15.47
CA TYR A 64 3.16 -3.98 -15.36
C TYR A 64 2.89 -3.01 -16.53
N HIS A 65 3.90 -2.71 -17.34
CA HIS A 65 3.72 -1.93 -18.57
C HIS A 65 3.32 -2.79 -19.78
N LEU A 66 3.38 -4.12 -19.66
CA LEU A 66 2.94 -5.04 -20.71
C LEU A 66 1.44 -5.30 -20.57
N ARG A 67 0.64 -4.62 -21.39
CA ARG A 67 -0.81 -4.85 -21.48
C ARG A 67 -1.13 -6.31 -21.80
N ARG A 68 -2.13 -6.86 -21.12
CA ARG A 68 -2.63 -8.22 -21.35
C ARG A 68 -4.16 -8.24 -21.42
N ALA A 69 -4.74 -8.19 -22.61
CA ALA A 69 -6.20 -8.30 -22.79
C ALA A 69 -6.59 -9.67 -23.39
N PRO A 70 -6.54 -10.78 -22.61
CA PRO A 70 -6.82 -12.12 -23.12
C PRO A 70 -8.32 -12.37 -23.44
N ASP A 71 -9.22 -11.52 -22.94
CA ASP A 71 -10.68 -11.62 -23.08
C ASP A 71 -11.29 -10.63 -24.08
N GLY A 72 -10.45 -9.84 -24.76
CA GLY A 72 -10.87 -8.89 -25.79
C GLY A 72 -11.50 -7.59 -25.27
N ILE A 73 -11.64 -7.42 -23.95
CA ILE A 73 -12.07 -6.16 -23.31
C ILE A 73 -10.81 -5.43 -22.82
N ASP A 74 -10.32 -4.50 -23.64
CA ASP A 74 -9.10 -3.75 -23.36
C ASP A 74 -9.39 -2.34 -22.83
N GLY A 75 -8.56 -1.89 -21.88
CA GLY A 75 -8.66 -0.58 -21.27
C GLY A 75 -9.71 -0.45 -20.17
N LEU A 76 -9.60 0.62 -19.40
CA LEU A 76 -10.47 0.92 -18.26
C LEU A 76 -11.92 1.18 -18.68
N GLU A 77 -12.10 1.97 -19.74
CA GLU A 77 -13.43 2.38 -20.22
C GLU A 77 -14.30 1.18 -20.59
N ALA A 78 -13.78 0.29 -21.45
CA ALA A 78 -14.48 -0.91 -21.88
C ALA A 78 -14.81 -1.87 -20.71
N LYS A 79 -13.95 -1.92 -19.69
CA LYS A 79 -14.19 -2.73 -18.48
C LYS A 79 -15.27 -2.18 -17.59
N LEU A 80 -15.31 -0.85 -17.43
CA LEU A 80 -16.37 -0.19 -16.68
C LEU A 80 -17.70 -0.32 -17.43
N GLU A 81 -17.70 -0.17 -18.75
CA GLU A 81 -18.88 -0.39 -19.57
C GLU A 81 -19.39 -1.84 -19.47
N ALA A 82 -18.52 -2.83 -19.64
CA ALA A 82 -18.86 -4.25 -19.53
C ALA A 82 -19.36 -4.67 -18.13
N SER A 83 -19.10 -3.86 -17.11
CA SER A 83 -19.58 -4.09 -15.74
C SER A 83 -20.79 -3.23 -15.35
N GLY A 84 -21.34 -2.44 -16.27
CA GLY A 84 -22.45 -1.52 -15.98
C GLY A 84 -22.07 -0.33 -15.10
N ARG A 85 -20.79 0.05 -15.12
CA ARG A 85 -20.17 1.09 -14.25
C ARG A 85 -19.69 2.31 -15.04
N SER A 86 -20.21 2.54 -16.25
CA SER A 86 -19.76 3.66 -17.11
C SER A 86 -19.86 5.02 -16.43
N SER A 87 -20.81 5.21 -15.50
CA SER A 87 -20.95 6.45 -14.71
C SER A 87 -19.74 6.79 -13.84
N TYR A 88 -18.87 5.82 -13.55
CA TYR A 88 -17.65 6.01 -12.76
C TYR A 88 -16.45 6.42 -13.62
N TYR A 89 -16.58 6.44 -14.96
CA TYR A 89 -15.44 6.60 -15.85
C TYR A 89 -14.73 7.95 -15.68
N ASP A 90 -15.47 9.05 -15.59
CA ASP A 90 -14.90 10.40 -15.50
C ASP A 90 -14.02 10.58 -14.24
N ASP A 91 -14.47 10.06 -13.10
CA ASP A 91 -13.67 10.06 -11.86
C ASP A 91 -12.52 9.05 -11.92
N ALA A 92 -12.76 7.88 -12.51
CA ALA A 92 -11.75 6.83 -12.61
C ALA A 92 -10.57 7.22 -13.50
N ILE A 93 -10.82 7.93 -14.61
CA ILE A 93 -9.77 8.36 -15.53
C ILE A 93 -8.88 9.44 -14.91
N GLU A 94 -9.47 10.38 -14.15
CA GLU A 94 -8.71 11.41 -13.44
C GLU A 94 -7.79 10.78 -12.39
N LYS A 95 -8.34 9.89 -11.55
CA LYS A 95 -7.56 9.18 -10.53
C LYS A 95 -6.46 8.32 -11.13
N LYS A 96 -6.75 7.60 -12.21
CA LYS A 96 -5.76 6.82 -12.98
C LYS A 96 -4.58 7.71 -13.40
N GLU A 97 -4.88 8.88 -13.92
CA GLU A 97 -3.86 9.84 -14.37
C GLU A 97 -3.02 10.38 -13.20
N MET A 98 -3.64 10.64 -12.05
CA MET A 98 -2.91 11.04 -10.83
C MET A 98 -1.86 9.98 -10.44
N PHE A 99 -2.23 8.70 -10.47
CA PHE A 99 -1.29 7.61 -10.19
C PHE A 99 -0.20 7.49 -11.26
N ALA A 100 -0.57 7.56 -12.54
CA ALA A 100 0.40 7.48 -13.64
C ALA A 100 1.49 8.56 -13.54
N LYS A 101 1.10 9.81 -13.22
CA LYS A 101 2.04 10.92 -12.98
C LYS A 101 2.93 10.69 -11.77
N LEU A 102 2.38 10.11 -10.70
CA LEU A 102 3.19 9.75 -9.53
C LEU A 102 4.22 8.69 -9.89
N LEU A 103 3.81 7.63 -10.61
CA LEU A 103 4.69 6.56 -11.05
C LEU A 103 5.83 7.11 -11.94
N GLU A 104 5.51 7.98 -12.90
CA GLU A 104 6.51 8.61 -13.76
C GLU A 104 7.49 9.49 -12.98
N LYS A 105 6.98 10.34 -12.07
CA LYS A 105 7.80 11.23 -11.23
C LYS A 105 8.88 10.47 -10.45
N TRP A 106 8.55 9.29 -9.97
CA TRP A 106 9.42 8.48 -9.11
C TRP A 106 10.12 7.33 -9.84
N SER A 107 9.90 7.19 -11.14
CA SER A 107 10.46 6.11 -11.98
C SER A 107 11.99 6.06 -11.97
N LEU A 108 12.66 7.19 -11.73
CA LEU A 108 14.12 7.29 -11.70
C LEU A 108 14.76 6.81 -10.38
N TYR A 109 13.98 6.42 -9.39
CA TYR A 109 14.50 5.98 -8.08
C TYR A 109 14.22 4.49 -7.87
N SER A 110 15.28 3.68 -7.74
CA SER A 110 15.13 2.22 -7.62
C SER A 110 14.31 1.81 -6.39
N SER A 111 14.46 2.52 -5.26
CA SER A 111 13.67 2.24 -4.06
C SER A 111 12.18 2.55 -4.26
N ALA A 112 11.85 3.62 -5.00
CA ALA A 112 10.46 3.94 -5.31
C ALA A 112 9.85 2.90 -6.25
N GLN A 113 10.60 2.47 -7.27
CA GLN A 113 10.17 1.39 -8.16
C GLN A 113 9.84 0.10 -7.38
N GLN A 114 10.67 -0.28 -6.40
CA GLN A 114 10.39 -1.45 -5.56
C GLN A 114 9.15 -1.25 -4.69
N ILE A 115 8.89 -0.04 -4.18
CA ILE A 115 7.64 0.27 -3.46
C ILE A 115 6.44 0.09 -4.40
N PHE A 116 6.50 0.64 -5.61
CA PHE A 116 5.43 0.49 -6.59
C PHE A 116 5.16 -0.97 -6.92
N VAL A 117 6.18 -1.78 -7.18
CA VAL A 117 6.00 -3.22 -7.41
C VAL A 117 5.31 -3.90 -6.23
N HIS A 118 5.72 -3.58 -5.00
CA HIS A 118 5.12 -4.16 -3.80
C HIS A 118 3.62 -3.83 -3.70
N ILE A 119 3.25 -2.55 -3.82
CA ILE A 119 1.85 -2.11 -3.66
C ILE A 119 0.97 -2.55 -4.85
N LEU A 120 1.52 -2.58 -6.07
CA LEU A 120 0.83 -3.08 -7.27
C LEU A 120 0.54 -4.58 -7.14
N ALA A 121 1.52 -5.38 -6.70
CA ALA A 121 1.34 -6.81 -6.49
C ALA A 121 0.32 -7.10 -5.39
N LYS A 122 0.34 -6.33 -4.30
CA LYS A 122 -0.64 -6.44 -3.21
C LYS A 122 -2.06 -6.14 -3.69
N ALA A 123 -2.25 -5.06 -4.45
CA ALA A 123 -3.54 -4.70 -5.04
C ALA A 123 -4.02 -5.73 -6.07
N GLU A 124 -3.15 -6.17 -7.00
CA GLU A 124 -3.45 -7.22 -7.98
C GLU A 124 -3.95 -8.50 -7.28
N ASN A 125 -3.23 -8.93 -6.24
CA ASN A 125 -3.55 -10.14 -5.50
C ASN A 125 -4.88 -10.03 -4.74
N GLU A 126 -5.09 -8.99 -3.93
CA GLU A 126 -6.35 -8.82 -3.20
C GLU A 126 -7.54 -8.66 -4.14
N PHE A 127 -7.38 -7.91 -5.23
CA PHE A 127 -8.44 -7.75 -6.21
C PHE A 127 -8.80 -9.09 -6.86
N THR A 128 -7.79 -9.82 -7.36
CA THR A 128 -8.02 -11.06 -8.12
C THR A 128 -8.52 -12.20 -7.25
N GLN A 129 -7.97 -12.35 -6.03
CA GLN A 129 -8.30 -13.48 -5.15
C GLN A 129 -9.57 -13.27 -4.35
N VAL A 130 -9.91 -12.02 -4.01
CA VAL A 130 -11.02 -11.73 -3.11
C VAL A 130 -12.12 -10.94 -3.79
N ILE A 131 -11.79 -9.76 -4.31
CA ILE A 131 -12.81 -8.81 -4.80
C ILE A 131 -13.49 -9.36 -6.06
N TYR A 132 -12.71 -9.93 -6.99
CA TYR A 132 -13.21 -10.46 -8.25
C TYR A 132 -14.35 -11.45 -8.04
N GLY A 133 -14.20 -12.41 -7.11
CA GLY A 133 -15.23 -13.42 -6.83
C GLY A 133 -16.53 -12.85 -6.23
N GLN A 134 -16.51 -11.63 -5.67
CA GLN A 134 -17.67 -10.98 -5.07
C GLN A 134 -18.43 -10.09 -6.06
N ILE A 135 -17.84 -9.73 -7.20
CA ILE A 135 -18.46 -8.83 -8.19
C ILE A 135 -19.86 -9.30 -8.64
N PRO A 136 -20.12 -10.60 -8.92
CA PRO A 136 -21.43 -11.02 -9.39
C PRO A 136 -22.54 -10.96 -8.32
N SER A 137 -22.17 -10.95 -7.04
CA SER A 137 -23.10 -11.12 -5.92
C SER A 137 -23.30 -9.84 -5.11
N ARG A 138 -22.65 -8.73 -5.47
CA ARG A 138 -22.66 -7.47 -4.73
C ARG A 138 -22.91 -6.28 -5.63
N SER A 139 -23.44 -5.20 -5.04
CA SER A 139 -23.65 -3.94 -5.74
C SER A 139 -22.32 -3.25 -6.09
N ALA A 140 -22.38 -2.26 -6.98
CA ALA A 140 -21.20 -1.51 -7.38
C ALA A 140 -20.54 -0.77 -6.21
N GLU A 141 -21.38 -0.24 -5.31
CA GLU A 141 -21.03 0.49 -4.09
C GLU A 141 -20.39 -0.44 -3.06
N GLU A 142 -20.92 -1.65 -2.88
CA GLU A 142 -20.35 -2.65 -1.98
C GLU A 142 -18.96 -3.09 -2.45
N ILE A 143 -18.76 -3.28 -3.77
CA ILE A 143 -17.45 -3.58 -4.34
C ILE A 143 -16.49 -2.39 -4.15
N ASN A 144 -16.97 -1.15 -4.34
CA ASN A 144 -16.14 0.04 -4.09
C ASN A 144 -15.70 0.11 -2.62
N ALA A 145 -16.60 -0.16 -1.67
CA ALA A 145 -16.26 -0.23 -0.26
C ALA A 145 -15.22 -1.31 0.03
N MET A 146 -15.35 -2.50 -0.58
CA MET A 146 -14.35 -3.56 -0.46
C MET A 146 -12.97 -3.14 -1.00
N VAL A 147 -12.93 -2.44 -2.15
CA VAL A 147 -11.68 -1.91 -2.69
C VAL A 147 -11.07 -0.90 -1.72
N ILE A 148 -11.88 -0.02 -1.14
CA ILE A 148 -11.41 0.96 -0.17
C ILE A 148 -10.82 0.25 1.06
N ASP A 149 -11.56 -0.66 1.67
CA ASP A 149 -11.17 -1.27 2.93
C ASP A 149 -10.00 -2.25 2.79
N ARG A 150 -9.94 -3.01 1.69
CA ARG A 150 -8.94 -4.08 1.51
C ARG A 150 -7.69 -3.65 0.74
N ILE A 151 -7.79 -2.61 -0.08
CA ILE A 151 -6.68 -2.16 -0.93
C ILE A 151 -6.28 -0.73 -0.58
N VAL A 152 -7.23 0.20 -0.59
CA VAL A 152 -6.90 1.63 -0.44
C VAL A 152 -6.37 1.93 0.96
N ASN A 153 -7.13 1.64 2.00
CA ASN A 153 -6.76 1.98 3.38
C ASN A 153 -5.43 1.30 3.79
N PRO A 154 -5.22 0.00 3.54
CA PRO A 154 -3.96 -0.65 3.95
C PRO A 154 -2.74 -0.12 3.21
N ILE A 155 -2.88 0.28 1.94
CA ILE A 155 -1.75 0.82 1.16
C ILE A 155 -1.46 2.27 1.56
N VAL A 156 -2.48 3.09 1.83
CA VAL A 156 -2.30 4.45 2.35
C VAL A 156 -1.63 4.42 3.72
N GLU A 157 -2.06 3.53 4.62
CA GLU A 157 -1.46 3.36 5.94
C GLU A 157 0.01 2.92 5.83
N GLU A 158 0.31 1.98 4.94
CA GLU A 158 1.67 1.46 4.74
C GLU A 158 2.60 2.45 4.05
N CYS A 159 2.08 3.32 3.18
CA CYS A 159 2.85 4.32 2.43
C CYS A 159 2.86 5.71 3.08
N GLY A 160 2.25 5.90 4.25
CA GLY A 160 1.96 7.20 4.88
C GLY A 160 3.17 8.02 5.35
N GLY A 161 4.35 7.83 4.76
CA GLY A 161 5.55 8.62 5.05
C GLY A 161 5.61 9.95 4.29
N ASP A 162 6.37 10.92 4.81
CA ASP A 162 6.42 12.31 4.33
C ASP A 162 6.97 12.47 2.89
N LEU A 163 7.75 11.50 2.41
CA LEU A 163 8.48 11.63 1.14
C LEU A 163 7.61 11.39 -0.10
N MET A 164 6.74 10.39 -0.05
CA MET A 164 5.85 10.03 -1.16
C MET A 164 4.42 10.25 -0.72
N TYR A 165 3.83 11.36 -1.16
CA TYR A 165 2.44 11.67 -0.84
C TYR A 165 1.49 10.69 -1.55
N VAL A 166 1.10 9.63 -0.83
CA VAL A 166 0.13 8.63 -1.28
C VAL A 166 -1.16 8.83 -0.50
N ASN A 167 -2.20 9.29 -1.20
CA ASN A 167 -3.53 9.46 -0.62
C ASN A 167 -4.54 8.48 -1.24
N HIS A 168 -5.76 8.48 -0.72
CA HIS A 168 -6.82 7.57 -1.14
C HIS A 168 -7.13 7.68 -2.64
N ASN A 169 -7.11 8.90 -3.22
CA ASN A 169 -7.37 9.10 -4.65
C ASN A 169 -6.26 8.50 -5.53
N ILE A 170 -5.01 8.65 -5.12
CA ILE A 170 -3.85 8.06 -5.82
C ILE A 170 -3.93 6.53 -5.78
N VAL A 171 -4.25 5.95 -4.62
CA VAL A 171 -4.34 4.49 -4.48
C VAL A 171 -5.58 3.92 -5.20
N GLN A 172 -6.71 4.62 -5.19
CA GLN A 172 -7.83 4.26 -6.06
C GLN A 172 -7.43 4.34 -7.55
N GLY A 173 -6.70 5.40 -7.92
CA GLY A 173 -6.10 5.57 -9.23
C GLY A 173 -5.19 4.42 -9.65
N MET A 174 -4.41 3.89 -8.71
CA MET A 174 -3.58 2.69 -8.93
C MET A 174 -4.42 1.47 -9.31
N VAL A 175 -5.58 1.27 -8.66
CA VAL A 175 -6.49 0.17 -9.02
C VAL A 175 -7.03 0.36 -10.44
N TYR A 176 -7.45 1.58 -10.80
CA TYR A 176 -7.88 1.88 -12.17
C TYR A 176 -6.75 1.75 -13.19
N TRP A 177 -5.51 2.08 -12.82
CA TRP A 177 -4.34 1.89 -13.66
C TRP A 177 -4.05 0.40 -13.90
N LEU A 178 -4.17 -0.44 -12.87
CA LEU A 178 -4.09 -1.91 -13.03
C LEU A 178 -5.20 -2.44 -13.95
N ALA A 179 -6.38 -1.84 -13.91
CA ALA A 179 -7.47 -2.22 -14.81
C ALA A 179 -7.16 -1.85 -16.26
N GLU A 180 -6.63 -0.64 -16.49
CA GLU A 180 -6.17 -0.14 -17.79
C GLU A 180 -5.04 -1.00 -18.38
N GLN A 181 -4.11 -1.48 -17.55
CA GLN A 181 -3.04 -2.39 -17.97
C GLN A 181 -3.49 -3.86 -18.07
N CYS A 182 -4.76 -4.11 -17.74
CA CYS A 182 -5.41 -5.41 -17.77
C CYS A 182 -4.88 -6.49 -16.81
N PHE A 183 -4.34 -6.05 -15.67
CA PHE A 183 -4.00 -6.94 -14.55
C PHE A 183 -5.20 -7.27 -13.66
N ILE A 184 -6.24 -6.42 -13.64
CA ILE A 184 -7.48 -6.69 -12.93
C ILE A 184 -8.70 -6.64 -13.87
N LYS A 185 -9.75 -7.38 -13.48
CA LYS A 185 -10.97 -7.55 -14.28
C LYS A 185 -12.21 -7.11 -13.49
N TRP A 186 -12.94 -6.14 -14.01
CA TRP A 186 -14.13 -5.61 -13.35
C TRP A 186 -15.43 -6.29 -13.79
N HIS A 187 -15.38 -7.15 -14.79
CA HIS A 187 -16.53 -7.82 -15.40
C HIS A 187 -16.41 -9.34 -15.31
N HIS A 188 -17.56 -10.03 -15.28
CA HIS A 188 -17.66 -11.50 -15.35
C HIS A 188 -18.36 -11.89 -16.64
N GLY A 189 -17.58 -12.31 -17.64
CA GLY A 189 -18.12 -12.64 -18.96
C GLY A 189 -18.74 -11.44 -19.68
N VAL A 190 -18.87 -11.54 -21.00
CA VAL A 190 -19.51 -10.50 -21.80
C VAL A 190 -21.01 -10.54 -21.47
N VAL A 191 -21.56 -9.46 -20.92
CA VAL A 191 -23.00 -9.23 -20.96
C VAL A 191 -23.33 -9.05 -22.43
N LYS A 192 -23.82 -10.12 -23.08
CA LYS A 192 -24.42 -9.97 -24.40
C LYS A 192 -25.67 -9.09 -24.25
N PRO A 193 -25.82 -8.06 -25.08
CA PRO A 193 -27.02 -7.22 -25.09
C PRO A 193 -28.29 -8.04 -25.39
#